data_AF-A0A135I3B4-F1
#
_entry.id   AF-A0A135I3B4-F1
#
_cell.length_a   1.000
_cell.length_b   1.000
_cell.length_c   1.000
_cell.angle_alpha   90.00
_cell.angle_beta   90.00
_cell.angle_gamma   90.00
#
_symmetry.space_group_name_H-M   'P 1'
#
loop_
_entity.id
_entity.type
_entity.pdbx_description
1 polymer ?
#
loop_
_entity_poly.entity_id
_entity_poly.type
_entity_poly.pdbx_seq_one_letter_code
_entity_poly.pdbx_strand_id
1 'polypeptide(L)'
;MELCTQLSYQGSLRPSKGVFFYEEADGTMKPLPIDQDAIVGQKCSYSEAYQPSGSPKNLQPQDLAFGNPVRRESCYVPPTVDKIVCRFSLRVEANSLSPFVCNSQSVVEVLRGLAAAYQRAGGYEVLARRYCKNLLLGQWLWRNQRNMGLSITVATSVGNEYRIDNVLHLDWHEPGRMTPKKY
;
A
#
# COMPACT_ATOMS: atom_id res chain seq x y z
N MET A 1 -14.29 -33.62 5.48
CA MET A 1 -12.92 -33.21 5.82
C MET A 1 -13.03 -32.36 7.05
N GLU A 2 -12.52 -32.84 8.19
CA GLU A 2 -12.53 -32.06 9.42
C GLU A 2 -11.44 -30.99 9.38
N LEU A 3 -11.70 -29.86 10.02
CA LEU A 3 -10.72 -28.79 10.16
C LEU A 3 -9.61 -29.23 11.12
N CYS A 4 -8.36 -29.08 10.68
CA CYS A 4 -7.20 -29.31 11.54
C CYS A 4 -7.21 -28.37 12.74
N THR A 5 -6.82 -28.86 13.91
CA THR A 5 -6.64 -27.99 15.09
C THR A 5 -5.44 -27.06 14.95
N GLN A 6 -4.44 -27.42 14.14
CA GLN A 6 -3.30 -26.56 13.81
C GLN A 6 -3.09 -26.53 12.29
N LEU A 7 -3.16 -25.35 11.70
CA LEU A 7 -2.87 -25.11 10.30
C LEU A 7 -2.33 -23.69 10.11
N SER A 8 -1.18 -23.55 9.47
CA SER A 8 -0.61 -22.24 9.14
C SER A 8 0.10 -22.24 7.79
N TYR A 9 0.13 -21.07 7.16
CA TYR A 9 0.89 -20.78 5.94
C TYR A 9 1.79 -19.57 6.17
N GLN A 10 2.91 -19.54 5.45
CA GLN A 10 3.75 -18.35 5.37
C GLN A 10 3.36 -17.47 4.19
N GLY A 11 3.52 -16.16 4.34
CA GLY A 11 3.29 -15.20 3.26
C GLY A 11 4.21 -15.48 2.07
N SER A 12 3.64 -15.54 0.87
CA SER A 12 4.38 -15.76 -0.39
C SER A 12 4.93 -14.46 -1.00
N LEU A 13 4.32 -13.31 -0.68
CA LEU A 13 4.76 -11.99 -1.15
C LEU A 13 5.24 -11.19 0.05
N ARG A 14 6.50 -10.76 0.04
CA ARG A 14 7.11 -9.99 1.13
C ARG A 14 7.70 -8.67 0.60
N PRO A 15 6.94 -7.57 0.65
CA PRO A 15 7.48 -6.25 0.34
C PRO A 15 8.36 -5.74 1.49
N SER A 16 9.43 -5.03 1.16
CA SER A 16 10.17 -4.21 2.12
C SER A 16 9.46 -2.87 2.35
N LYS A 17 9.98 -2.07 3.27
CA LYS A 17 9.44 -0.73 3.52
C LYS A 17 9.70 0.16 2.28
N GLY A 18 8.65 0.84 1.82
CA GLY A 18 8.77 1.93 0.84
C GLY A 18 9.45 3.13 1.48
N VAL A 19 10.65 3.45 1.01
CA VAL A 19 11.41 4.61 1.47
C VAL A 19 11.28 5.71 0.43
N PHE A 20 10.92 6.90 0.90
CA PHE A 20 10.81 8.09 0.07
C PHE A 20 12.10 8.89 0.10
N PHE A 21 12.53 9.30 -1.09
CA PHE A 21 13.67 10.14 -1.34
C PHE A 21 13.23 11.31 -2.21
N TYR A 22 13.93 12.43 -2.12
CA TYR A 22 13.92 13.43 -3.18
C TYR A 22 15.26 13.37 -3.94
N GLU A 23 15.19 13.72 -5.22
CA GLU A 23 16.35 13.78 -6.11
C GLU A 23 16.75 15.25 -6.31
N GLU A 24 18.00 15.58 -6.02
CA GLU A 24 18.56 16.91 -6.31
C GLU A 24 19.00 17.02 -7.79
N ALA A 25 19.31 18.23 -8.25
CA ALA A 25 19.69 18.48 -9.65
C ALA A 25 20.95 17.73 -10.10
N ASP A 26 21.80 17.31 -9.17
CA ASP A 26 23.00 16.50 -9.39
C ASP A 26 22.70 14.98 -9.50
N GLY A 27 21.45 14.56 -9.30
CA GLY A 27 21.04 13.16 -9.26
C GLY A 27 21.24 12.49 -7.90
N THR A 28 21.68 13.22 -6.87
CA THR A 28 21.84 12.70 -5.51
C THR A 28 20.47 12.46 -4.88
N MET A 29 20.30 11.25 -4.32
CA MET A 29 19.08 10.82 -3.64
C MET A 29 19.20 11.03 -2.13
N LYS A 30 18.36 11.88 -1.55
CA LYS A 30 18.32 12.13 -0.10
C LYS A 30 16.99 11.70 0.49
N PRO A 31 16.98 11.12 1.72
CA PRO A 31 15.74 10.70 2.36
C PRO A 31 14.84 11.89 2.63
N LEU A 32 13.53 11.72 2.40
CA LEU A 32 12.55 12.77 2.63
C LEU A 32 12.36 12.99 4.15
N PRO A 33 12.63 14.19 4.69
CA PRO A 33 12.53 14.44 6.12
C PRO A 33 11.07 14.49 6.59
N ILE A 34 10.88 14.22 7.88
CA ILE A 34 9.61 14.39 8.57
C ILE A 34 9.80 15.53 9.56
N ASP A 35 8.89 16.50 9.50
CA ASP A 35 8.82 17.60 10.43
C ASP A 35 7.75 17.34 11.49
N GLN A 36 7.98 17.88 12.69
CA GLN A 36 7.02 17.87 13.78
C GLN A 36 6.55 19.29 14.07
N ASP A 37 5.26 19.52 13.89
CA ASP A 37 4.62 20.80 14.11
C ASP A 37 3.54 20.71 15.20
N ALA A 38 3.27 21.85 15.84
CA ALA A 38 2.19 22.00 16.80
C ALA A 38 1.18 23.01 16.26
N ILE A 39 -0.07 22.60 16.16
CA ILE A 39 -1.18 23.45 15.70
C ILE A 39 -2.24 23.53 16.79
N VAL A 40 -2.97 24.64 16.84
CA VAL A 40 -4.12 24.78 17.71
C VAL A 40 -5.37 24.67 16.84
N GLY A 41 -6.00 23.50 16.88
CA GLY A 41 -7.24 23.23 16.16
C GLY A 41 -8.48 23.69 16.93
N GLN A 42 -9.65 23.49 16.34
CA GLN A 42 -10.93 23.63 17.03
C GLN A 42 -11.36 22.28 17.61
N LYS A 43 -12.25 22.31 18.61
CA LYS A 43 -12.94 21.14 19.13
C LYS A 43 -14.04 20.74 18.12
N CYS A 44 -13.78 19.68 17.35
CA CYS A 44 -14.66 19.21 16.28
C CYS A 44 -15.22 17.80 16.51
N SER A 45 -14.94 17.19 17.66
CA SER A 45 -15.37 15.82 17.96
C SER A 45 -16.80 15.82 18.49
N TYR A 46 -17.61 14.88 18.02
CA TYR A 46 -18.99 14.72 18.50
C TYR A 46 -19.07 14.56 20.03
N SER A 47 -18.15 13.78 20.61
CA SER A 47 -18.07 13.54 22.04
C SER A 47 -17.69 14.78 22.86
N GLU A 48 -17.21 15.86 22.25
CA GLU A 48 -16.92 17.11 22.95
C GLU A 48 -18.21 17.86 23.29
N ALA A 49 -19.22 17.80 22.41
CA ALA A 49 -20.50 18.49 22.61
C ALA A 49 -21.63 17.56 23.11
N TYR A 50 -21.58 16.26 22.82
CA TYR A 50 -22.70 15.33 23.04
C TYR A 50 -22.34 14.12 23.90
N GLN A 51 -23.33 13.61 24.63
CA GLN A 51 -23.27 12.32 25.31
C GLN A 51 -23.52 11.16 24.33
N PRO A 52 -23.20 9.90 24.67
CA PRO A 52 -23.51 8.74 23.84
C PRO A 52 -25.01 8.58 23.53
N SER A 53 -25.86 9.08 24.42
CA SER A 53 -27.33 9.15 24.26
C SER A 53 -27.78 10.18 23.22
N GLY A 54 -26.88 11.02 22.72
CA GLY A 54 -27.18 12.10 21.77
C GLY A 54 -27.69 13.39 22.40
N SER A 55 -27.83 13.46 23.72
CA SER A 55 -28.15 14.73 24.40
C SER A 55 -26.92 15.64 24.49
N PRO A 56 -27.09 16.97 24.39
CA PRO A 56 -25.99 17.91 24.59
C PRO A 56 -25.47 17.82 26.02
N LYS A 57 -24.14 17.91 26.18
CA LYS A 57 -23.51 18.03 27.50
C LYS A 57 -23.82 19.40 28.10
N ASN A 58 -23.90 19.47 29.42
CA ASN A 58 -24.02 20.74 30.12
C ASN A 58 -22.66 21.47 30.12
N LEU A 59 -22.38 22.17 29.03
CA LEU A 59 -21.14 22.92 28.79
C LEU A 59 -21.51 24.36 28.47
N GLN A 60 -20.64 25.30 28.83
CA GLN A 60 -20.80 26.69 28.38
C GLN A 60 -20.31 26.80 26.92
N PRO A 61 -20.92 27.65 26.07
CA PRO A 61 -20.48 27.82 24.68
C PRO A 61 -18.99 28.15 24.54
N GLN A 62 -18.44 28.90 25.50
CA GLN A 62 -17.02 29.23 25.60
C GLN A 62 -16.10 28.00 25.75
N ASP A 63 -16.59 26.91 26.35
CA ASP A 63 -15.80 25.69 26.57
C ASP A 63 -15.46 24.99 25.25
N LEU A 64 -16.31 25.15 24.22
CA LEU A 64 -16.09 24.66 22.86
C LEU A 64 -15.25 25.64 22.02
N ALA A 65 -15.19 26.91 22.41
CA ALA A 65 -14.42 27.94 21.71
C ALA A 65 -12.92 27.90 22.06
N PHE A 66 -12.52 27.21 23.14
CA PHE A 66 -11.11 27.03 23.46
C PHE A 66 -10.40 26.19 22.38
N GLY A 67 -9.23 26.67 21.98
CA GLY A 67 -8.36 25.95 21.06
C GLY A 67 -7.96 24.58 21.61
N ASN A 68 -7.74 23.63 20.71
CA ASN A 68 -7.30 22.27 20.97
C ASN A 68 -5.88 22.10 20.41
N PRO A 69 -4.82 22.31 21.23
CA PRO A 69 -3.44 22.13 20.80
C PRO A 69 -3.16 20.66 20.51
N VAL A 70 -2.65 20.39 19.31
CA VAL A 70 -2.25 19.06 18.86
C VAL A 70 -0.86 19.12 18.23
N ARG A 71 -0.09 18.06 18.40
CA ARG A 71 1.17 17.85 17.67
C ARG A 71 0.92 16.93 16.49
N ARG A 72 1.54 17.24 15.36
CA ARG A 72 1.43 16.48 14.12
C ARG A 72 2.83 16.24 13.55
N GLU A 73 2.94 15.16 12.79
CA GLU A 73 4.06 14.91 11.90
C GLU A 73 3.62 15.22 10.47
N SER A 74 4.40 16.03 9.78
CA SER A 74 4.17 16.38 8.38
C SER A 74 5.42 16.07 7.56
N CYS A 75 5.19 15.74 6.29
CA CYS A 75 6.25 15.40 5.36
C CYS A 75 5.89 16.04 4.03
N TYR A 76 6.78 16.90 3.54
CA TYR A 76 6.58 17.70 2.34
C TYR A 76 7.83 17.67 1.49
N VAL A 77 7.65 17.88 0.19
CA VAL A 77 8.73 17.98 -0.77
C VAL A 77 9.46 19.30 -0.53
N PRO A 78 10.81 19.31 -0.43
CA PRO A 78 11.56 20.55 -0.41
C PRO A 78 11.19 21.44 -1.62
N PRO A 79 11.11 22.76 -1.47
CA PRO A 79 10.68 23.65 -2.56
C PRO A 79 11.67 23.70 -3.73
N THR A 80 12.89 23.18 -3.55
CA THR A 80 13.98 23.21 -4.54
C THR A 80 14.04 21.97 -5.42
N VAL A 81 13.12 21.02 -5.27
CA VAL A 81 13.17 19.73 -5.98
C VAL A 81 11.84 19.38 -6.63
N ASP A 82 11.91 18.84 -7.84
CA ASP A 82 10.73 18.52 -8.65
C ASP A 82 10.40 17.02 -8.65
N LYS A 83 11.26 16.18 -8.05
CA LYS A 83 11.18 14.73 -8.16
C LYS A 83 11.28 14.05 -6.79
N ILE A 84 10.28 13.22 -6.52
CA ILE A 84 10.26 12.26 -5.41
C ILE A 84 10.42 10.86 -5.98
N VAL A 85 11.18 10.02 -5.30
CA VAL A 85 11.31 8.60 -5.61
C VAL A 85 10.90 7.79 -4.39
N CYS A 86 9.97 6.87 -4.58
CA CYS A 86 9.67 5.83 -3.60
C CYS A 86 10.28 4.51 -4.07
N ARG A 87 11.09 3.88 -3.21
CA ARG A 87 11.78 2.62 -3.54
C ARG A 87 11.55 1.58 -2.46
N PHE A 88 11.24 0.36 -2.90
CA PHE A 88 11.17 -0.85 -2.08
C PHE A 88 11.57 -2.06 -2.92
N SER A 89 11.73 -3.20 -2.26
CA SER A 89 11.95 -4.50 -2.88
C SER A 89 10.80 -5.44 -2.56
N LEU A 90 10.51 -6.38 -3.45
CA LEU A 90 9.49 -7.41 -3.26
C LEU A 90 10.12 -8.78 -3.44
N ARG A 91 10.01 -9.64 -2.42
CA ARG A 91 10.36 -11.05 -2.53
C ARG A 91 9.12 -11.89 -2.81
N VAL A 92 9.24 -12.81 -3.76
CA VAL A 92 8.21 -13.79 -4.11
C VAL A 92 8.74 -15.19 -3.77
N GLU A 93 8.00 -15.92 -2.94
CA GLU A 93 8.34 -17.27 -2.47
C GLU A 93 7.15 -18.21 -2.73
N ALA A 94 7.42 -19.48 -3.03
CA ALA A 94 6.38 -20.47 -3.34
C ALA A 94 5.71 -21.06 -2.08
N ASN A 95 5.52 -20.26 -1.03
CA ASN A 95 5.02 -20.71 0.28
C ASN A 95 3.55 -21.13 0.24
N SER A 96 2.80 -20.75 -0.80
CA SER A 96 1.40 -21.17 -0.99
C SER A 96 1.23 -22.63 -1.44
N LEU A 97 2.31 -23.31 -1.87
CA LEU A 97 2.21 -24.67 -2.42
C LEU A 97 1.99 -25.74 -1.34
N SER A 98 2.34 -25.45 -0.09
CA SER A 98 2.16 -26.37 1.02
C SER A 98 2.06 -25.64 2.36
N PRO A 99 1.30 -26.16 3.34
CA PRO A 99 1.23 -25.57 4.66
C PRO A 99 2.59 -25.60 5.36
N PHE A 100 2.85 -24.60 6.19
CA PHE A 100 4.07 -24.51 6.98
C PHE A 100 3.96 -25.35 8.26
N VAL A 101 2.85 -25.23 8.98
CA VAL A 101 2.52 -26.10 10.12
C VAL A 101 1.18 -26.74 9.86
N CYS A 102 1.07 -28.06 10.02
CA CYS A 102 -0.20 -28.76 10.04
C CYS A 102 -0.09 -30.02 10.88
N ASN A 103 -1.09 -30.30 11.72
CA ASN A 103 -1.09 -31.47 12.57
C ASN A 103 -1.78 -32.72 11.96
N SER A 104 -2.28 -32.62 10.72
CA SER A 104 -2.93 -33.74 10.03
C SER A 104 -2.31 -33.95 8.65
N GLN A 105 -1.67 -35.11 8.45
CA GLN A 105 -1.00 -35.45 7.21
C GLN A 105 -1.98 -35.59 6.03
N SER A 106 -3.17 -36.15 6.25
CA SER A 106 -4.19 -36.28 5.21
C SER A 106 -4.63 -34.91 4.67
N VAL A 107 -4.72 -33.90 5.54
CA VAL A 107 -5.06 -32.53 5.11
C VAL A 107 -3.90 -31.87 4.38
N VAL A 108 -2.65 -32.11 4.77
CA VAL A 108 -1.47 -31.63 4.01
C VAL A 108 -1.50 -32.15 2.58
N GLU A 109 -1.79 -33.44 2.38
CA GLU A 109 -1.85 -34.07 1.06
C GLU A 109 -2.96 -33.48 0.19
N VAL A 110 -4.15 -33.30 0.78
CA VAL A 110 -5.27 -32.63 0.11
C VAL A 110 -4.87 -31.21 -0.31
N LEU A 111 -4.29 -30.41 0.58
CA LEU A 111 -3.93 -29.01 0.31
C LEU A 111 -2.86 -28.90 -0.77
N ARG A 112 -1.84 -29.77 -0.76
CA ARG A 112 -0.85 -29.87 -1.83
C ARG A 112 -1.51 -30.29 -3.16
N GLY A 113 -2.41 -31.25 -3.10
CA GLY A 113 -3.19 -31.70 -4.26
C GLY A 113 -4.03 -30.57 -4.86
N LEU A 114 -4.65 -29.75 -4.02
CA LEU A 114 -5.40 -28.56 -4.42
C LEU A 114 -4.48 -27.52 -5.08
N ALA A 115 -3.35 -27.19 -4.47
CA ALA A 115 -2.39 -26.25 -5.04
C ALA A 115 -1.88 -26.72 -6.41
N ALA A 116 -1.57 -28.01 -6.56
CA ALA A 116 -1.16 -28.60 -7.83
C ALA A 116 -2.28 -28.59 -8.87
N ALA A 117 -3.53 -28.88 -8.48
CA ALA A 117 -4.68 -28.81 -9.37
C ALA A 117 -4.93 -27.36 -9.84
N TYR A 118 -4.84 -26.39 -8.93
CA TYR A 118 -4.97 -24.97 -9.22
C TYR A 118 -3.87 -24.47 -10.16
N GLN A 119 -2.63 -24.94 -9.97
CA GLN A 119 -1.52 -24.65 -10.88
C GLN A 119 -1.77 -25.20 -12.27
N ARG A 120 -2.19 -26.47 -12.40
CA ARG A 120 -2.53 -27.08 -13.70
C ARG A 120 -3.67 -26.36 -14.42
N ALA A 121 -4.61 -25.79 -13.68
CA ALA A 121 -5.68 -24.97 -14.23
C ALA A 121 -5.25 -23.54 -14.61
N GLY A 122 -3.96 -23.19 -14.50
CA GLY A 122 -3.43 -21.85 -14.82
C GLY A 122 -3.75 -20.78 -13.78
N GLY A 123 -4.22 -21.15 -12.59
CA GLY A 123 -4.68 -20.19 -11.58
C GLY A 123 -3.59 -19.21 -11.11
N TYR A 124 -2.35 -19.69 -10.95
CA TYR A 124 -1.22 -18.85 -10.54
C TYR A 124 -0.82 -17.82 -11.60
N GLU A 125 -1.06 -18.07 -12.89
CA GLU A 125 -0.83 -17.08 -13.94
C GLU A 125 -1.78 -15.89 -13.80
N VAL A 126 -3.05 -16.16 -13.50
CA VAL A 126 -4.05 -15.13 -13.24
C VAL A 126 -3.67 -14.29 -12.01
N LEU A 127 -3.20 -14.94 -10.94
CA LEU A 127 -2.74 -14.25 -9.74
C LEU A 127 -1.51 -13.39 -10.04
N ALA A 128 -0.50 -13.94 -10.72
CA ALA A 128 0.70 -13.22 -11.12
C ALA A 128 0.36 -11.98 -11.94
N ARG A 129 -0.51 -12.11 -12.94
CA ARG A 129 -0.97 -10.97 -13.75
C ARG A 129 -1.63 -9.88 -12.92
N ARG A 130 -2.48 -10.25 -11.96
CA ARG A 130 -3.13 -9.27 -11.06
C ARG A 130 -2.12 -8.58 -10.14
N TYR A 131 -1.17 -9.32 -9.56
CA TYR A 131 -0.13 -8.71 -8.72
C TYR A 131 0.79 -7.78 -9.51
N CYS A 132 1.27 -8.20 -10.68
CA CYS A 132 2.05 -7.36 -11.58
C CYS A 132 1.28 -6.10 -11.96
N LYS A 133 -0.01 -6.21 -12.27
CA LYS A 133 -0.85 -5.05 -12.59
C LYS A 133 -0.91 -4.05 -11.44
N ASN A 134 -1.04 -4.51 -10.19
CA ASN A 134 -1.06 -3.63 -9.01
C ASN A 134 0.28 -2.91 -8.79
N LEU A 135 1.40 -3.60 -9.06
CA LEU A 135 2.74 -3.02 -8.99
C LEU A 135 2.93 -1.92 -10.03
N LEU A 136 2.58 -2.23 -11.28
CA LEU A 136 2.73 -1.37 -12.45
C LEU A 136 1.77 -0.18 -12.45
N LEU A 137 0.62 -0.29 -11.78
CA LEU A 137 -0.33 0.81 -11.60
C LEU A 137 -0.01 1.71 -10.39
N GLY A 138 1.02 1.40 -9.61
CA GLY A 138 1.38 2.23 -8.46
C GLY A 138 0.36 2.22 -7.34
N GLN A 139 -0.46 1.17 -7.22
CA GLN A 139 -1.48 1.08 -6.15
C GLN A 139 -0.84 1.13 -4.75
N TRP A 140 0.41 0.70 -4.65
CA TRP A 140 1.23 0.75 -3.44
C TRP A 140 1.64 2.18 -3.01
N LEU A 141 1.43 3.20 -3.84
CA LEU A 141 1.64 4.62 -3.49
C LEU A 141 0.45 5.22 -2.73
N TRP A 142 -0.70 4.54 -2.71
CA TRP A 142 -1.91 4.99 -2.02
C TRP A 142 -2.30 6.43 -2.41
N ARG A 143 -2.35 7.35 -1.45
CA ARG A 143 -2.72 8.75 -1.69
C ARG A 143 -1.75 9.50 -2.61
N ASN A 144 -0.50 9.04 -2.72
CA ASN A 144 0.53 9.64 -3.57
C ASN A 144 0.43 9.22 -5.04
N GLN A 145 -0.51 8.33 -5.39
CA GLN A 145 -0.70 7.85 -6.77
C GLN A 145 -1.24 8.94 -7.72
N ARG A 146 -1.95 9.95 -7.18
CA ARG A 146 -2.66 10.97 -7.98
C ARG A 146 -1.78 12.14 -8.45
N ASN A 147 -0.47 11.96 -8.50
CA ASN A 147 0.46 12.97 -8.98
C ASN A 147 0.66 12.86 -10.50
N MET A 148 0.76 14.02 -11.16
CA MET A 148 1.11 14.08 -12.58
C MET A 148 2.57 13.62 -12.79
N GLY A 149 2.84 12.91 -13.89
CA GLY A 149 4.20 12.49 -14.25
C GLY A 149 4.73 11.28 -13.46
N LEU A 150 3.84 10.40 -12.98
CA LEU A 150 4.25 9.17 -12.28
C LEU A 150 4.85 8.14 -13.25
N SER A 151 6.15 7.92 -13.13
CA SER A 151 6.87 6.81 -13.76
C SER A 151 7.16 5.67 -12.77
N ILE A 152 6.94 4.42 -13.17
CA ILE A 152 7.26 3.23 -12.36
C ILE A 152 8.25 2.36 -13.12
N THR A 153 9.32 1.97 -12.42
CA THR A 153 10.33 1.04 -12.95
C THR A 153 10.42 -0.17 -12.03
N VAL A 154 10.33 -1.37 -12.61
CA VAL A 154 10.45 -2.65 -11.92
C VAL A 154 11.67 -3.38 -12.47
N ALA A 155 12.69 -3.50 -11.64
CA ALA A 155 13.86 -4.32 -11.92
C ALA A 155 13.68 -5.73 -11.32
N THR A 156 14.05 -6.75 -12.08
CA THR A 156 14.02 -8.15 -11.65
C THR A 156 15.42 -8.62 -11.26
N SER A 157 15.50 -9.65 -10.43
CA SER A 157 16.78 -10.24 -10.00
C SER A 157 17.60 -10.84 -11.14
N VAL A 158 16.96 -11.15 -12.28
CA VAL A 158 17.61 -11.67 -13.49
C VAL A 158 18.10 -10.55 -14.44
N GLY A 159 17.96 -9.28 -14.05
CA GLY A 159 18.48 -8.13 -14.80
C GLY A 159 17.48 -7.51 -15.79
N ASN A 160 16.27 -8.05 -15.93
CA ASN A 160 15.24 -7.40 -16.74
C ASN A 160 14.70 -6.15 -16.03
N GLU A 161 14.45 -5.10 -16.80
CA GLU A 161 13.84 -3.85 -16.34
C GLU A 161 12.56 -3.58 -17.14
N TYR A 162 11.48 -3.25 -16.43
CA TYR A 162 10.20 -2.87 -17.01
C TYR A 162 9.85 -1.46 -16.55
N ARG A 163 9.63 -0.55 -17.50
CA ARG A 163 9.35 0.86 -17.21
C ARG A 163 8.03 1.30 -17.81
N ILE A 164 7.28 2.07 -17.02
CA ILE A 164 6.03 2.74 -17.40
C ILE A 164 6.22 4.21 -17.10
N ASP A 165 6.23 5.07 -18.13
CA ASP A 165 6.51 6.50 -17.96
C ASP A 165 5.32 7.32 -17.46
N ASN A 166 4.08 6.90 -17.77
CA ASN A 166 2.89 7.59 -17.29
C ASN A 166 1.78 6.61 -16.94
N VAL A 167 1.67 6.34 -15.65
CA VAL A 167 0.71 5.39 -15.08
C VAL A 167 -0.75 5.86 -15.18
N LEU A 168 -1.01 7.16 -15.33
CA LEU A 168 -2.37 7.71 -15.38
C LEU A 168 -3.15 7.26 -16.62
N HIS A 169 -2.45 6.82 -17.67
CA HIS A 169 -3.04 6.27 -18.90
C HIS A 169 -3.41 4.79 -18.80
N LEU A 170 -3.11 4.14 -17.68
CA LEU A 170 -3.39 2.72 -17.49
C LEU A 170 -4.62 2.56 -16.59
N ASP A 171 -5.52 1.65 -16.98
CA ASP A 171 -6.69 1.31 -16.18
C ASP A 171 -6.62 -0.12 -15.64
N TRP A 172 -7.18 -0.32 -14.44
CA TRP A 172 -7.34 -1.64 -13.83
C TRP A 172 -8.26 -2.56 -14.65
N HIS A 173 -9.26 -2.03 -15.33
CA HIS A 173 -10.25 -2.80 -16.07
C HIS A 173 -9.94 -2.86 -17.58
N GLU A 174 -9.27 -1.86 -18.13
CA GLU A 174 -8.92 -1.80 -19.56
C GLU A 174 -7.40 -1.96 -19.78
N PRO A 175 -6.93 -3.17 -20.15
CA PRO A 175 -5.56 -3.32 -20.62
C PRO A 175 -5.43 -2.71 -22.02
N GLY A 176 -4.83 -1.51 -22.13
CA GLY A 176 -4.28 -1.02 -23.41
C GLY A 176 -4.92 0.23 -24.03
N ARG A 177 -5.93 0.86 -23.43
CA ARG A 177 -6.34 2.21 -23.85
C ARG A 177 -5.58 3.26 -23.06
N MET A 178 -4.53 3.80 -23.69
CA MET A 178 -3.91 5.06 -23.29
C MET A 178 -4.89 6.23 -23.54
N THR A 179 -6.03 6.24 -22.88
CA THR A 179 -6.92 7.41 -22.91
C THR A 179 -6.55 8.30 -21.72
N PRO A 180 -6.19 9.58 -21.94
CA PRO A 180 -5.96 10.50 -20.84
C PRO A 180 -7.20 10.56 -19.96
N LYS A 181 -7.05 10.29 -18.66
CA LYS A 181 -8.06 10.70 -17.68
C LYS A 181 -8.06 12.22 -17.66
N LYS A 182 -9.07 12.83 -18.30
CA LYS A 182 -9.36 14.25 -18.17
C LYS A 182 -9.77 14.48 -16.70
N TYR A 183 -8.94 15.22 -15.97
CA TYR A 183 -9.33 15.85 -14.72
C TYR A 183 -9.90 17.23 -15.03
#